data_AF-A0A2V9V4V1-F1
#
_entry.id   AF-A0A2V9V4V1-F1
#
_cell.length_a   1.000
_cell.length_b   1.000
_cell.length_c   1.000
_cell.angle_alpha   90.00
_cell.angle_beta   90.00
_cell.angle_gamma   90.00
#
_symmetry.space_group_name_H-M   'P 1'
#
loop_
_entity.id
_entity.type
_entity.pdbx_description
1 polymer ?
#
loop_
_entity_poly.entity_id
_entity_poly.type
_entity_poly.pdbx_seq_one_letter_code
_entity_poly.pdbx_strand_id
1 'polypeptide(L)'
;MFALRTISWLRPVLFAVFAVGLVAGQNPTPAAQPPESVPSLSTRKTIAFDNFVNSAIRQERRMTDLLRNFKPIVETYIQEQQPDSGLGTSPKRDDYFLSRLDLSGNGPGTSAFADEEHSRDNKLPKDEPFAAASFAQALFPDLDHFDRQNYSFEFVRWQVLGEVRCALVDVKPRDRSRNRGFMGRIWVEDQDFNIVRFTGTHSSQAAPRRAFHFDSWRLNTLSTMWMPAYVYTQESNPRDPSSHEIWFKAQTRIWGYDMQHAGDHREYAKPLTNAAVQADPNRHEASQDLNPAYTLGQTTYTPEDNVVERLQVAGLMAPDGEVNRVLQAVANNLLVTNNLDIAAVRCRVLLTTPLESFVVGRTIVLSRGLLDVLPDEATLAAVLAHELAHIVLGHSVAAGYLSSLTLPFSDKEIFANLKFHFDPAQEADADKKGLELLLLSPYKDQLANAGLFLKALEARSPQLPNLLQGRFSNDFGSSHLVGMQALANSGTHLQMDRLDQIAALPLGSRIVVDPWSDRIEMLKSKPVRLELPSEKMPFEVSPFFPHLRRRDGQGKDQAGTKP
;
A
#
# COMPACT_ATOMS: atom_id res chain seq x y z
N MET A 1 -46.95 -44.59 2.00
CA MET A 1 -47.71 -45.14 0.86
C MET A 1 -47.54 -44.15 -0.29
N PHE A 2 -46.72 -44.45 -1.31
CA PHE A 2 -47.16 -44.95 -2.64
C PHE A 2 -48.22 -44.04 -3.29
N ALA A 3 -48.12 -43.53 -4.52
CA ALA A 3 -47.21 -43.75 -5.65
C ALA A 3 -47.47 -42.70 -6.76
N LEU A 4 -46.42 -42.46 -7.56
CA LEU A 4 -46.30 -42.24 -9.02
C LEU A 4 -47.47 -41.67 -9.87
N ARG A 5 -47.10 -40.73 -10.76
CA ARG A 5 -47.20 -40.81 -12.26
C ARG A 5 -46.64 -39.51 -12.88
N THR A 6 -45.41 -39.45 -13.41
CA THR A 6 -44.94 -39.74 -14.79
C THR A 6 -45.72 -39.04 -15.92
N ILE A 7 -45.00 -38.22 -16.73
CA ILE A 7 -45.04 -38.01 -18.21
C ILE A 7 -43.89 -36.98 -18.49
N SER A 8 -42.68 -37.39 -18.91
CA SER A 8 -42.17 -37.51 -20.30
C SER A 8 -42.51 -36.27 -21.16
N TRP A 9 -41.53 -35.52 -21.68
CA TRP A 9 -40.95 -35.76 -23.02
C TRP A 9 -39.50 -35.26 -23.10
N LEU A 10 -38.66 -36.06 -23.76
CA LEU A 10 -37.23 -35.88 -24.02
C LEU A 10 -37.02 -36.17 -25.51
N ARG A 11 -36.22 -35.36 -26.23
CA ARG A 11 -35.60 -35.69 -27.53
C ARG A 11 -34.37 -34.79 -27.80
N PRO A 12 -33.38 -35.23 -28.60
CA PRO A 12 -32.11 -35.69 -28.04
C PRO A 12 -30.80 -35.23 -28.74
N VAL A 13 -29.68 -35.40 -28.02
CA VAL A 13 -28.35 -35.96 -28.40
C VAL A 13 -27.54 -35.39 -29.59
N LEU A 14 -26.28 -35.04 -29.31
CA LEU A 14 -25.11 -35.59 -30.03
C LEU A 14 -23.84 -35.58 -29.14
N PHE A 15 -23.42 -36.78 -28.73
CA PHE A 15 -22.12 -37.10 -28.14
C PHE A 15 -21.48 -38.16 -29.04
N ALA A 16 -20.26 -37.94 -29.50
CA ALA A 16 -19.51 -38.91 -30.30
C ALA A 16 -18.66 -39.81 -29.40
N VAL A 17 -18.88 -41.12 -29.51
CA VAL A 17 -18.02 -42.19 -28.99
C VAL A 17 -17.45 -42.92 -30.21
N PHE A 18 -16.14 -43.14 -30.24
CA PHE A 18 -15.51 -44.09 -31.16
C PHE A 18 -15.02 -45.30 -30.37
N ALA A 19 -15.41 -46.49 -30.82
CA ALA A 19 -15.00 -47.78 -30.30
C ALA A 19 -14.15 -48.55 -31.34
N VAL A 20 -12.98 -48.99 -30.89
CA VAL A 20 -12.21 -50.22 -31.14
C VAL A 20 -12.41 -51.00 -32.45
N GLY A 21 -11.28 -51.29 -33.11
CA GLY A 21 -11.09 -52.46 -33.98
C GLY A 21 -9.83 -53.24 -33.58
N LEU A 22 -9.96 -54.54 -33.31
CA LEU A 22 -8.88 -55.52 -33.09
C LEU A 22 -8.29 -55.98 -34.44
N VAL A 23 -6.95 -56.08 -34.52
CA VAL A 23 -6.25 -57.00 -35.44
C VAL A 23 -5.14 -57.70 -34.65
N ALA A 24 -5.13 -59.03 -34.75
CA ALA A 24 -4.14 -59.92 -34.14
C ALA A 24 -2.87 -60.01 -35.00
N GLY A 25 -1.70 -59.96 -34.35
CA GLY A 25 -0.39 -60.25 -34.94
C GLY A 25 0.58 -60.70 -33.84
N GLN A 26 1.26 -61.82 -34.08
CA GLN A 26 2.03 -62.60 -33.10
C GLN A 26 3.46 -62.04 -32.87
N ASN A 27 3.87 -62.00 -31.58
CA ASN A 27 5.20 -62.15 -30.91
C ASN A 27 6.51 -61.74 -31.65
N PRO A 28 7.48 -61.09 -30.96
CA PRO A 28 8.26 -61.76 -29.89
C PRO A 28 8.62 -60.91 -28.66
N THR A 29 8.88 -61.61 -27.56
CA THR A 29 9.35 -61.11 -26.26
C THR A 29 10.72 -60.42 -26.34
N PRO A 30 10.90 -59.24 -25.71
CA PRO A 30 12.21 -58.78 -25.25
C PRO A 30 12.30 -58.74 -23.72
N ALA A 31 13.50 -58.96 -23.24
CA ALA A 31 13.91 -59.15 -21.84
C ALA A 31 13.57 -57.98 -20.90
N ALA A 32 13.42 -58.32 -19.62
CA ALA A 32 13.21 -57.40 -18.52
C ALA A 32 14.31 -56.33 -18.43
N GLN A 33 13.92 -55.05 -18.53
CA GLN A 33 14.73 -53.91 -18.13
C GLN A 33 14.63 -53.71 -16.60
N PRO A 34 15.71 -53.29 -15.91
CA PRO A 34 15.64 -52.96 -14.49
C PRO A 34 14.72 -51.75 -14.26
N PRO A 35 14.08 -51.63 -13.09
CA PRO A 35 13.19 -50.50 -12.83
C PRO A 35 13.95 -49.17 -12.92
N GLU A 36 13.41 -48.25 -13.71
CA GLU A 36 13.84 -46.87 -13.81
C GLU A 36 13.91 -46.24 -12.42
N SER A 37 15.06 -45.64 -12.13
CA SER A 37 15.31 -44.86 -10.93
C SER A 37 14.32 -43.70 -10.85
N VAL A 38 13.45 -43.72 -9.84
CA VAL A 38 12.68 -42.58 -9.36
C VAL A 38 13.64 -41.39 -9.18
N PRO A 39 13.32 -40.17 -9.64
CA PRO A 39 14.18 -39.02 -9.39
C PRO A 39 14.32 -38.83 -7.89
N SER A 40 15.56 -38.94 -7.40
CA SER A 40 15.89 -38.73 -6.00
C SER A 40 15.45 -37.33 -5.58
N LEU A 41 14.53 -37.25 -4.62
CA LEU A 41 14.37 -36.09 -3.76
C LEU A 41 15.77 -35.67 -3.31
N SER A 42 16.22 -34.49 -3.73
CA SER A 42 17.47 -33.88 -3.30
C SER A 42 17.58 -34.02 -1.79
N THR A 43 18.57 -34.78 -1.33
CA THR A 43 18.82 -35.06 0.08
C THR A 43 19.26 -33.75 0.73
N ARG A 44 18.29 -32.99 1.25
CA ARG A 44 18.57 -31.72 1.93
C ARG A 44 19.42 -32.03 3.14
N LYS A 45 20.68 -31.58 3.13
CA LYS A 45 21.65 -31.81 4.21
C LYS A 45 21.02 -31.32 5.52
N THR A 46 20.87 -32.20 6.51
CA THR A 46 20.35 -31.82 7.84
C THR A 46 21.32 -30.83 8.47
N ILE A 47 20.92 -29.55 8.54
CA ILE A 47 21.70 -28.51 9.20
C ILE A 47 21.42 -28.59 10.69
N ALA A 48 22.48 -28.72 11.51
CA ALA A 48 22.35 -28.62 12.96
C ALA A 48 21.75 -27.26 13.34
N PHE A 49 20.81 -27.23 14.29
CA PHE A 49 20.11 -26.01 14.70
C PHE A 49 21.08 -24.87 15.05
N ASP A 50 22.23 -25.20 15.63
CA ASP A 50 23.20 -24.17 15.96
C ASP A 50 23.78 -23.45 14.73
N ASN A 51 24.06 -24.19 13.66
CA ASN A 51 24.54 -23.65 12.40
C ASN A 51 23.43 -22.86 11.68
N PHE A 52 22.17 -23.28 11.83
CA PHE A 52 21.02 -22.57 11.31
C PHE A 52 20.90 -21.17 11.95
N VAL A 53 20.90 -21.10 13.28
CA VAL A 53 20.84 -19.83 14.03
C VAL A 53 22.05 -18.95 13.73
N ASN A 54 23.26 -19.52 13.63
CA ASN A 54 24.45 -18.75 13.26
C ASN A 54 24.32 -18.12 11.87
N SER A 55 23.66 -18.81 10.94
CA SER A 55 23.43 -18.29 9.59
C SER A 55 22.38 -17.19 9.59
N ALA A 56 21.32 -17.33 10.39
CA ALA A 56 20.31 -16.29 10.58
C ALA A 56 20.90 -15.00 11.17
N ILE A 57 21.74 -15.11 12.20
CA ILE A 57 22.44 -13.96 12.81
C ILE A 57 23.35 -13.27 11.78
N ARG A 58 24.09 -14.03 10.98
CA ARG A 58 24.94 -13.46 9.93
C ARG A 58 24.11 -12.74 8.87
N GLN A 59 22.95 -13.28 8.49
CA GLN A 59 22.11 -12.61 7.52
C GLN A 59 21.45 -11.35 8.05
N GLU A 60 21.00 -11.37 9.31
CA GLU A 60 20.45 -10.17 9.95
C GLU A 60 21.46 -9.02 9.92
N ARG A 61 22.71 -9.30 10.30
CA ARG A 61 23.80 -8.30 10.26
C ARG A 61 24.08 -7.79 8.85
N ARG A 62 24.15 -8.69 7.86
CA ARG A 62 24.37 -8.29 6.46
C ARG A 62 23.25 -7.39 5.95
N MET A 63 22.00 -7.69 6.29
CA MET A 63 20.85 -6.86 5.94
C MET A 63 20.93 -5.50 6.63
N THR A 64 21.17 -5.45 7.96
CA THR A 64 21.26 -4.17 8.68
C THR A 64 22.42 -3.31 8.19
N ASP A 65 23.58 -3.89 7.89
CA ASP A 65 24.73 -3.18 7.30
C ASP A 65 24.40 -2.58 5.93
N LEU A 66 23.67 -3.31 5.08
CA LEU A 66 23.21 -2.77 3.81
C LEU A 66 22.25 -1.59 4.03
N LEU A 67 21.31 -1.74 4.97
CA LEU A 67 20.27 -0.75 5.25
C LEU A 67 20.82 0.60 5.71
N ARG A 68 22.03 0.65 6.28
CA ARG A 68 22.71 1.92 6.65
C ARG A 68 23.02 2.81 5.46
N ASN A 69 23.04 2.28 4.25
CA ASN A 69 23.29 3.05 3.02
C ASN A 69 22.02 3.71 2.46
N PHE A 70 20.84 3.41 3.04
CA PHE A 70 19.57 3.93 2.57
C PHE A 70 18.95 4.91 3.57
N LYS A 71 18.08 5.78 3.06
CA LYS A 71 17.23 6.68 3.86
C LYS A 71 15.76 6.54 3.44
N PRO A 72 15.17 5.35 3.65
CA PRO A 72 13.80 5.08 3.26
C PRO A 72 12.82 5.96 4.04
N ILE A 73 11.59 6.05 3.54
CA ILE A 73 10.48 6.67 4.26
C ILE A 73 9.91 5.65 5.23
N VAL A 74 9.62 6.12 6.44
CA VAL A 74 8.87 5.40 7.47
C VAL A 74 7.63 6.22 7.77
N GLU A 75 6.48 5.58 7.62
CA GLU A 75 5.18 6.12 7.94
C GLU A 75 4.58 5.32 9.08
N THR A 76 4.08 6.00 10.11
CA THR A 76 3.34 5.37 11.21
C THR A 76 2.02 6.08 11.40
N TYR A 77 0.92 5.33 11.31
CA TYR A 77 -0.42 5.80 11.65
C TYR A 77 -0.92 5.06 12.89
N ILE A 78 -1.45 5.81 13.86
CA ILE A 78 -1.81 5.34 15.19
C ILE A 78 -3.26 5.69 15.46
N GLN A 79 -4.01 4.76 16.06
CA GLN A 79 -5.34 5.01 16.59
C GLN A 79 -5.41 4.58 18.04
N GLU A 80 -5.57 5.54 18.94
CA GLU A 80 -5.98 5.24 20.29
C GLU A 80 -7.44 4.77 20.29
N GLN A 81 -7.71 3.77 21.11
CA GLN A 81 -9.00 3.09 21.15
C GLN A 81 -9.78 3.51 22.40
N GLN A 82 -11.09 3.37 22.34
CA GLN A 82 -12.00 3.45 23.46
C GLN A 82 -13.00 2.28 23.40
N PRO A 83 -13.56 1.85 24.55
CA PRO A 83 -14.61 0.85 24.55
C PRO A 83 -15.83 1.28 23.74
N ASP A 84 -16.43 0.33 23.02
CA ASP A 84 -17.65 0.53 22.23
C ASP A 84 -18.62 -0.64 22.48
N SER A 85 -19.85 -0.34 22.86
CA SER A 85 -20.82 -1.37 23.26
C SER A 85 -21.30 -2.26 22.11
N GLY A 86 -21.20 -1.81 20.85
CA GLY A 86 -21.60 -2.57 19.67
C GLY A 86 -20.42 -3.18 18.90
N LEU A 87 -19.29 -2.48 18.87
CA LEU A 87 -18.10 -2.86 18.10
C LEU A 87 -16.96 -3.40 18.96
N GLY A 88 -17.13 -3.46 20.29
CA GLY A 88 -16.09 -3.81 21.25
C GLY A 88 -15.13 -2.65 21.50
N THR A 89 -14.49 -2.14 20.45
CA THR A 89 -13.64 -0.94 20.49
C THR A 89 -13.94 -0.02 19.32
N SER A 90 -13.73 1.28 19.50
CA SER A 90 -13.73 2.27 18.42
C SER A 90 -12.56 3.25 18.55
N PRO A 91 -12.17 3.94 17.47
CA PRO A 91 -11.16 5.00 17.55
C PRO A 91 -11.63 6.14 18.44
N LYS A 92 -10.69 6.65 19.26
CA LYS A 92 -10.88 7.81 20.13
C LYS A 92 -10.21 9.05 19.57
N ARG A 93 -8.96 8.89 19.13
CA ARG A 93 -8.13 9.89 18.45
C ARG A 93 -7.07 9.17 17.63
N ASP A 94 -6.44 9.88 16.72
CA ASP A 94 -5.34 9.38 15.91
C ASP A 94 -4.09 10.25 15.99
N ASP A 95 -2.97 9.68 15.57
CA ASP A 95 -1.68 10.36 15.39
C ASP A 95 -1.02 9.85 14.10
N TYR A 96 -0.23 10.70 13.47
CA TYR A 96 0.43 10.39 12.20
C TYR A 96 1.87 10.90 12.18
N PHE A 97 2.79 10.02 11.77
CA PHE A 97 4.20 10.35 11.57
C PHE A 97 4.65 9.94 10.18
N LEU A 98 5.30 10.87 9.48
CA LEU A 98 6.00 10.61 8.22
C LEU A 98 7.43 11.11 8.35
N SER A 99 8.41 10.23 8.15
CA SER A 99 9.82 10.53 8.39
C SER A 99 10.75 9.80 7.45
N ARG A 100 11.96 10.33 7.24
CA ARG A 100 13.08 9.56 6.71
C ARG A 100 13.75 8.78 7.84
N LEU A 101 14.03 7.50 7.60
CA LEU A 101 14.84 6.66 8.48
C LEU A 101 16.33 6.97 8.30
N ASP A 102 17.08 6.99 9.38
CA ASP A 102 18.53 7.06 9.37
C ASP A 102 19.11 6.00 10.31
N LEU A 103 19.88 5.07 9.76
CA LEU A 103 20.53 3.98 10.50
C LEU A 103 22.04 4.19 10.64
N SER A 104 22.56 5.39 10.37
CA SER A 104 24.01 5.65 10.49
C SER A 104 24.50 5.75 11.95
N GLY A 105 23.60 5.98 12.91
CA GLY A 105 23.91 6.06 14.34
C GLY A 105 23.79 4.75 15.12
N ASN A 106 23.83 4.86 16.45
CA ASN A 106 23.73 3.74 17.42
C ASN A 106 22.29 3.24 17.64
N GLY A 107 21.38 3.52 16.71
CA GLY A 107 19.96 3.20 16.80
C GLY A 107 19.18 3.87 15.67
N PRO A 108 17.91 3.46 15.44
CA PRO A 108 17.07 4.05 14.40
C PRO A 108 16.76 5.52 14.67
N GLY A 109 17.37 6.41 13.88
CA GLY A 109 17.04 7.82 13.82
C GLY A 109 15.86 8.08 12.88
N THR A 110 15.07 9.10 13.18
CA THR A 110 14.00 9.58 12.29
C THR A 110 14.16 11.08 12.07
N SER A 111 13.92 11.52 10.84
CA SER A 111 13.82 12.95 10.54
C SER A 111 12.51 13.22 9.81
N ALA A 112 11.62 13.95 10.46
CA ALA A 112 10.29 14.27 9.94
C ALA A 112 10.35 15.12 8.66
N PHE A 113 9.31 14.99 7.85
CA PHE A 113 9.00 16.00 6.83
C PHE A 113 8.48 17.25 7.54
N ALA A 114 8.86 18.43 7.04
CA ALA A 114 8.46 19.71 7.61
C ALA A 114 7.01 20.00 7.25
N ASP A 115 6.18 20.17 8.28
CA ASP A 115 4.82 20.69 8.17
C ASP A 115 4.77 22.09 8.82
N GLU A 116 4.12 23.06 8.16
CA GLU A 116 4.08 24.45 8.65
C GLU A 116 3.36 24.59 10.00
N GLU A 117 2.40 23.71 10.30
CA GLU A 117 1.56 23.80 11.50
C GLU A 117 2.34 23.59 12.80
N HIS A 118 3.43 22.83 12.76
CA HIS A 118 4.28 22.58 13.94
C HIS A 118 5.37 23.66 14.13
N SER A 119 5.49 24.62 13.21
CA SER A 119 6.49 25.69 13.30
C SER A 119 6.04 26.88 14.16
N ARG A 120 4.77 26.94 14.60
CA ARG A 120 4.22 28.11 15.32
C ARG A 120 4.11 27.99 16.83
N ASP A 121 4.40 26.82 17.42
CA ASP A 121 4.43 26.68 18.88
C ASP A 121 5.73 25.99 19.31
N ASN A 122 6.73 26.79 19.66
CA ASN A 122 8.03 26.33 20.18
C ASN A 122 7.93 25.83 21.64
N LYS A 123 6.76 25.35 22.05
CA LYS A 123 6.56 24.61 23.29
C LYS A 123 6.63 23.14 22.93
N LEU A 124 7.69 22.45 23.36
CA LEU A 124 7.65 20.99 23.42
C LEU A 124 6.33 20.58 24.10
N PRO A 125 5.42 19.86 23.43
CA PRO A 125 4.25 19.34 24.10
C PRO A 125 4.77 18.43 25.22
N LYS A 126 4.43 18.78 26.47
CA LYS A 126 4.75 17.94 27.62
C LYS A 126 3.85 16.70 27.52
N ASP A 127 4.48 15.53 27.51
CA ASP A 127 3.90 14.18 27.54
C ASP A 127 3.18 13.69 26.27
N GLU A 128 3.82 13.80 25.09
CA GLU A 128 3.42 12.99 23.93
C GLU A 128 3.63 11.48 24.22
N PRO A 129 2.58 10.63 24.13
CA PRO A 129 2.72 9.20 24.39
C PRO A 129 3.51 8.47 23.29
N PHE A 130 3.56 9.04 22.10
CA PHE A 130 4.13 8.42 20.91
C PHE A 130 5.31 9.23 20.35
N ALA A 131 6.29 8.52 19.80
CA ALA A 131 7.41 9.13 19.08
C ALA A 131 7.80 8.24 17.90
N ALA A 132 7.99 8.84 16.72
CA ALA A 132 8.31 8.11 15.48
C ALA A 132 9.50 7.15 15.64
N ALA A 133 10.56 7.57 16.35
CA ALA A 133 11.73 6.75 16.61
C ALA A 133 11.42 5.46 17.39
N SER A 134 10.45 5.48 18.31
CA SER A 134 10.04 4.29 19.06
C SER A 134 9.44 3.21 18.15
N PHE A 135 8.69 3.62 17.12
CA PHE A 135 8.12 2.70 16.13
C PHE A 135 9.17 2.21 15.13
N ALA A 136 10.12 3.07 14.75
CA ALA A 136 11.23 2.67 13.88
C ALA A 136 12.11 1.57 14.52
N GLN A 137 12.17 1.50 15.86
CA GLN A 137 12.87 0.41 16.56
C GLN A 137 12.25 -0.97 16.28
N ALA A 138 10.94 -1.06 16.07
CA ALA A 138 10.22 -2.30 15.78
C ALA A 138 10.53 -2.90 14.39
N LEU A 139 11.30 -2.20 13.55
CA LEU A 139 11.79 -2.72 12.27
C LEU A 139 12.89 -3.78 12.43
N PHE A 140 13.47 -3.91 13.63
CA PHE A 140 14.57 -4.83 13.92
C PHE A 140 14.33 -5.60 15.22
N PRO A 141 14.69 -6.89 15.30
CA PRO A 141 14.80 -7.57 16.59
C PRO A 141 15.81 -6.81 17.46
N ASP A 142 17.03 -6.62 16.98
CA ASP A 142 18.05 -5.76 17.61
C ASP A 142 19.02 -5.31 16.52
N LEU A 143 19.18 -3.99 16.35
CA LEU A 143 19.92 -3.42 15.24
C LEU A 143 21.43 -3.77 15.29
N ASP A 144 22.01 -3.77 16.49
CA ASP A 144 23.46 -3.81 16.67
C ASP A 144 23.94 -5.06 17.44
N HIS A 145 23.08 -5.65 18.28
CA HIS A 145 23.50 -6.66 19.25
C HIS A 145 22.79 -8.01 19.09
N PHE A 146 22.16 -8.27 17.94
CA PHE A 146 21.47 -9.54 17.68
C PHE A 146 22.46 -10.71 17.50
N ASP A 147 22.86 -11.34 18.60
CA ASP A 147 23.82 -12.46 18.60
C ASP A 147 23.70 -13.42 19.79
N ARG A 148 24.52 -14.47 19.79
CA ARG A 148 24.53 -15.50 20.84
C ARG A 148 25.10 -15.05 22.18
N GLN A 149 25.86 -13.95 22.22
CA GLN A 149 26.37 -13.40 23.48
C GLN A 149 25.25 -12.69 24.23
N ASN A 150 24.36 -12.04 23.49
CA ASN A 150 23.25 -11.25 24.01
C ASN A 150 21.94 -12.04 24.10
N TYR A 151 21.76 -13.09 23.28
CA TYR A 151 20.50 -13.82 23.16
C TYR A 151 20.65 -15.34 23.26
N SER A 152 19.58 -16.00 23.70
CA SER A 152 19.37 -17.44 23.57
C SER A 152 18.28 -17.72 22.54
N PHE A 153 18.42 -18.83 21.82
CA PHE A 153 17.55 -19.22 20.71
C PHE A 153 17.02 -20.64 20.95
N GLU A 154 15.71 -20.83 20.81
CA GLU A 154 15.05 -22.11 21.05
C GLU A 154 14.13 -22.46 19.87
N PHE A 155 14.37 -23.60 19.21
CA PHE A 155 13.53 -24.06 18.11
C PHE A 155 12.14 -24.45 18.63
N VAL A 156 11.10 -23.95 17.96
CA VAL A 156 9.71 -24.28 18.30
C VAL A 156 9.16 -25.30 17.32
N ARG A 157 9.07 -24.92 16.03
CA ARG A 157 8.50 -25.75 14.96
C ARG A 157 8.80 -25.17 13.58
N TRP A 158 8.47 -25.93 12.54
CA TRP A 158 8.35 -25.39 11.17
C TRP A 158 6.95 -24.82 10.93
N GLN A 159 6.85 -23.72 10.19
CA GLN A 159 5.60 -23.14 9.71
C GLN A 159 5.78 -22.59 8.30
N VAL A 160 4.72 -22.62 7.49
CA VAL A 160 4.71 -21.97 6.17
C VAL A 160 3.99 -20.62 6.30
N LEU A 161 4.62 -19.56 5.81
CA LEU A 161 4.04 -18.23 5.65
C LEU A 161 3.93 -17.93 4.16
N GLY A 162 2.70 -17.92 3.61
CA GLY A 162 2.50 -17.88 2.16
C GLY A 162 3.09 -19.11 1.48
N GLU A 163 4.17 -18.92 0.73
CA GLU A 163 4.95 -19.96 0.04
C GLU A 163 6.31 -20.24 0.72
N VAL A 164 6.60 -19.54 1.82
CA VAL A 164 7.91 -19.57 2.48
C VAL A 164 7.87 -20.46 3.71
N ARG A 165 8.61 -21.56 3.66
CA ARG A 165 8.82 -22.42 4.83
C ARG A 165 9.84 -21.79 5.78
N CYS A 166 9.44 -21.64 7.05
CA CYS A 166 10.20 -20.98 8.09
C CYS A 166 10.38 -21.85 9.33
N ALA A 167 11.54 -21.76 9.98
CA ALA A 167 11.74 -22.23 11.35
C ALA A 167 11.28 -21.13 12.32
N LEU A 168 10.39 -21.48 13.26
CA LEU A 168 10.03 -20.63 14.38
C LEU A 168 11.06 -20.82 15.48
N VAL A 169 11.61 -19.70 15.94
CA VAL A 169 12.62 -19.69 16.99
C VAL A 169 12.21 -18.66 18.04
N ASP A 170 12.13 -19.09 19.29
CA ASP A 170 11.97 -18.18 20.42
C ASP A 170 13.32 -17.54 20.75
N VAL A 171 13.30 -16.22 20.98
CA VAL A 171 14.47 -15.40 21.27
C VAL A 171 14.28 -14.74 22.63
N LYS A 172 15.25 -14.92 23.51
CA LYS A 172 15.24 -14.35 24.87
C LYS A 172 16.57 -13.66 25.15
N PRO A 173 16.58 -12.45 25.73
CA PRO A 173 17.82 -11.80 26.11
C PRO A 173 18.49 -12.56 27.28
N ARG A 174 19.81 -12.70 27.23
CA ARG A 174 20.63 -13.24 28.33
C ARG A 174 20.81 -12.20 29.43
N ASP A 175 21.27 -12.62 30.61
CA ASP A 175 21.36 -11.79 31.83
C ASP A 175 22.00 -10.41 31.63
N ARG A 176 23.07 -10.31 30.83
CA ARG A 176 23.76 -9.04 30.53
C ARG A 176 22.94 -8.06 29.68
N SER A 177 21.91 -8.56 29.00
CA SER A 177 21.07 -7.84 28.04
C SER A 177 19.58 -7.88 28.42
N ARG A 178 19.23 -8.46 29.60
CA ARG A 178 17.84 -8.54 30.10
C ARG A 178 17.13 -7.18 30.11
N ASN A 179 17.87 -6.10 30.35
CA ASN A 179 17.33 -4.75 30.50
C ASN A 179 17.32 -3.93 29.19
N ARG A 180 17.80 -4.52 28.09
CA ARG A 180 17.94 -3.88 26.77
C ARG A 180 18.00 -4.95 25.66
N GLY A 181 16.85 -5.49 25.26
CA GLY A 181 16.85 -6.45 24.16
C GLY A 181 15.47 -6.93 23.74
N PHE A 182 15.42 -7.55 22.57
CA PHE A 182 14.20 -8.15 22.05
C PHE A 182 13.85 -9.46 22.76
N MET A 183 12.60 -9.58 23.16
CA MET A 183 12.02 -10.82 23.65
C MET A 183 10.83 -11.17 22.77
N GLY A 184 10.84 -12.34 22.16
CA GLY A 184 9.77 -12.73 21.26
C GLY A 184 10.10 -13.95 20.42
N ARG A 185 9.49 -14.01 19.24
CA ARG A 185 9.60 -15.11 18.29
C ARG A 185 9.98 -14.58 16.92
N ILE A 186 10.88 -15.28 16.24
CA ILE A 186 11.30 -14.99 14.87
C ILE A 186 10.93 -16.15 13.94
N TRP A 187 10.67 -15.83 12.67
CA TRP A 187 10.49 -16.77 11.57
C TRP A 187 11.68 -16.62 10.64
N VAL A 188 12.48 -17.67 10.55
CA VAL A 188 13.68 -17.71 9.70
C VAL A 188 13.40 -18.62 8.51
N GLU A 189 13.51 -18.11 7.29
CA GLU A 189 13.28 -18.91 6.09
C GLU A 189 14.38 -19.94 5.84
N ASP A 190 14.04 -21.03 5.15
CA ASP A 190 14.80 -22.26 5.11
C ASP A 190 15.84 -22.39 3.98
N GLN A 191 16.01 -21.36 3.14
CA GLN A 191 16.96 -21.35 2.03
C GLN A 191 18.20 -20.50 2.32
N ASP A 192 18.00 -19.20 2.58
CA ASP A 192 19.07 -18.23 2.79
C ASP A 192 19.20 -17.78 4.25
N PHE A 193 18.37 -18.34 5.14
CA PHE A 193 18.33 -18.07 6.58
C PHE A 193 17.94 -16.64 6.95
N ASN A 194 17.17 -15.94 6.10
CA ASN A 194 16.70 -14.60 6.44
C ASN A 194 15.59 -14.62 7.50
N ILE A 195 15.59 -13.64 8.41
CA ILE A 195 14.42 -13.39 9.27
C ILE A 195 13.37 -12.68 8.42
N VAL A 196 12.21 -13.29 8.24
CA VAL A 196 11.12 -12.77 7.37
C VAL A 196 9.96 -12.19 8.16
N ARG A 197 9.83 -12.59 9.43
CA ARG A 197 8.85 -12.06 10.38
C ARG A 197 9.40 -12.18 11.80
N PHE A 198 9.02 -11.28 12.68
CA PHE A 198 9.23 -11.44 14.10
C PHE A 198 8.18 -10.68 14.91
N THR A 199 7.77 -11.25 16.03
CA THR A 199 6.81 -10.64 16.96
C THR A 199 7.34 -10.69 18.38
N GLY A 200 7.13 -9.62 19.14
CA GLY A 200 7.63 -9.52 20.50
C GLY A 200 7.62 -8.08 20.99
N THR A 201 8.48 -7.81 21.96
CA THR A 201 8.67 -6.49 22.55
C THR A 201 10.14 -6.25 22.87
N HIS A 202 10.55 -4.98 22.93
CA HIS A 202 11.86 -4.60 23.43
C HIS A 202 11.79 -4.35 24.94
N SER A 203 12.65 -5.01 25.72
CA SER A 203 12.76 -4.72 27.14
C SER A 203 13.44 -3.37 27.35
N SER A 204 12.80 -2.48 28.13
CA SER A 204 13.39 -1.22 28.57
C SER A 204 12.99 -0.92 30.02
N GLN A 205 13.97 -0.93 30.93
CA GLN A 205 13.76 -0.46 32.31
C GLN A 205 13.72 1.07 32.42
N ALA A 206 14.36 1.78 31.49
CA ALA A 206 14.48 3.25 31.54
C ALA A 206 13.22 3.97 31.07
N ALA A 207 12.41 3.34 30.21
CA ALA A 207 11.16 3.90 29.69
C ALA A 207 10.14 2.79 29.39
N PRO A 208 9.51 2.19 30.42
CA PRO A 208 8.55 1.10 30.24
C PRO A 208 7.34 1.52 29.38
N ARG A 209 6.99 2.82 29.35
CA ARG A 209 5.95 3.39 28.49
C ARG A 209 6.27 3.38 26.98
N ARG A 210 7.46 2.92 26.57
CA ARG A 210 7.89 2.84 25.16
C ARG A 210 8.14 1.40 24.70
N ALA A 211 7.88 0.42 25.58
CA ALA A 211 7.95 -0.99 25.23
C ALA A 211 6.54 -1.46 24.84
N PHE A 212 6.30 -1.61 23.55
CA PHE A 212 5.03 -2.10 23.01
C PHE A 212 5.22 -3.45 22.32
N HIS A 213 4.14 -4.21 22.18
CA HIS A 213 4.10 -5.43 21.40
C HIS A 213 3.93 -5.11 19.92
N PHE A 214 4.78 -5.71 19.09
CA PHE A 214 4.73 -5.53 17.65
C PHE A 214 4.87 -6.85 16.89
N ASP A 215 4.40 -6.83 15.65
CA ASP A 215 4.56 -7.89 14.66
C ASP A 215 5.14 -7.27 13.38
N SER A 216 6.39 -7.60 13.10
CA SER A 216 7.19 -7.01 12.03
C SER A 216 7.37 -8.01 10.90
N TRP A 217 7.17 -7.55 9.66
CA TRP A 217 7.16 -8.34 8.44
C TRP A 217 8.14 -7.77 7.42
N ARG A 218 8.82 -8.69 6.72
CA ARG A 218 9.73 -8.37 5.62
C ARG A 218 9.22 -8.96 4.31
N LEU A 219 9.46 -8.24 3.21
CA LEU A 219 9.14 -8.70 1.87
C LEU A 219 10.41 -9.02 1.09
N ASN A 220 10.34 -10.06 0.25
CA ASN A 220 11.44 -10.40 -0.64
C ASN A 220 11.38 -9.49 -1.87
N THR A 221 12.16 -8.41 -1.85
CA THR A 221 12.20 -7.43 -2.95
C THR A 221 13.36 -7.67 -3.91
N LEU A 222 14.46 -8.24 -3.42
CA LEU A 222 15.63 -8.64 -4.19
C LEU A 222 15.82 -10.15 -4.07
N SER A 223 16.46 -10.78 -5.07
CA SER A 223 16.57 -12.24 -5.20
C SER A 223 17.04 -12.98 -3.95
N THR A 224 17.85 -12.35 -3.08
CA THR A 224 18.36 -12.98 -1.85
C THR A 224 18.08 -12.17 -0.58
N MET A 225 17.26 -11.11 -0.66
CA MET A 225 17.09 -10.18 0.47
C MET A 225 15.64 -9.92 0.84
N TRP A 226 15.40 -9.92 2.14
CA TRP A 226 14.12 -9.66 2.77
C TRP A 226 14.17 -8.32 3.48
N MET A 227 13.51 -7.32 2.90
CA MET A 227 13.55 -5.94 3.39
C MET A 227 12.42 -5.70 4.39
N PRO A 228 12.66 -4.97 5.50
CA PRO A 228 11.59 -4.48 6.36
C PRO A 228 10.54 -3.75 5.52
N ALA A 229 9.26 -4.03 5.77
CA ALA A 229 8.15 -3.50 4.99
C ALA A 229 7.00 -3.00 5.88
N TYR A 230 6.60 -3.83 6.85
CA TYR A 230 5.42 -3.57 7.66
C TYR A 230 5.67 -3.89 9.13
N VAL A 231 5.09 -3.10 10.03
CA VAL A 231 4.97 -3.42 11.45
C VAL A 231 3.54 -3.13 11.86
N TYR A 232 2.94 -4.07 12.57
CA TYR A 232 1.70 -3.86 13.30
C TYR A 232 2.00 -3.77 14.79
N THR A 233 1.40 -2.80 15.49
CA THR A 233 1.50 -2.66 16.94
C THR A 233 0.10 -2.65 17.52
N GLN A 234 -0.08 -3.39 18.60
CA GLN A 234 -1.30 -3.35 19.41
C GLN A 234 -0.90 -3.46 20.86
N GLU A 235 -1.31 -2.50 21.68
CA GLU A 235 -0.96 -2.48 23.10
C GLU A 235 -2.20 -2.28 23.97
N SER A 236 -2.23 -2.97 25.11
CA SER A 236 -3.26 -2.80 26.12
C SER A 236 -2.96 -1.62 27.03
N ASN A 237 -3.97 -1.09 27.72
CA ASN A 237 -3.80 0.04 28.61
C ASN A 237 -2.84 -0.27 29.78
N PRO A 238 -1.67 0.39 29.88
CA PRO A 238 -0.69 0.09 30.92
C PRO A 238 -1.16 0.54 32.31
N ARG A 239 -2.17 1.43 32.40
CA ARG A 239 -2.74 1.91 33.67
C ARG A 239 -3.78 0.95 34.25
N ASP A 240 -4.34 0.07 33.43
CA ASP A 240 -5.23 -0.99 33.87
C ASP A 240 -4.93 -2.28 33.10
N PRO A 241 -3.86 -3.01 33.49
CA PRO A 241 -3.51 -4.28 32.85
C PRO A 241 -4.59 -5.36 33.00
N SER A 242 -5.56 -5.17 33.91
CA SER A 242 -6.60 -6.16 34.21
C SER A 242 -7.80 -6.06 33.27
N SER A 243 -8.10 -4.86 32.76
CA SER A 243 -9.25 -4.62 31.89
C SER A 243 -9.11 -5.26 30.50
N HIS A 244 -7.90 -5.63 30.09
CA HIS A 244 -7.57 -6.08 28.72
C HIS A 244 -8.02 -5.07 27.65
N GLU A 245 -8.30 -3.82 28.03
CA GLU A 245 -8.69 -2.77 27.10
C GLU A 245 -7.52 -2.41 26.21
N ILE A 246 -7.76 -2.41 24.90
CA ILE A 246 -6.78 -1.95 23.92
C ILE A 246 -6.60 -0.45 24.13
N TRP A 247 -5.35 -0.02 24.32
CA TRP A 247 -5.02 1.40 24.37
C TRP A 247 -4.85 1.97 22.98
N PHE A 248 -4.03 1.35 22.14
CA PHE A 248 -3.85 1.80 20.77
C PHE A 248 -3.50 0.66 19.82
N LYS A 249 -3.77 0.92 18.54
CA LYS A 249 -3.33 0.13 17.40
C LYS A 249 -2.49 1.03 16.50
N ALA A 250 -1.45 0.51 15.86
CA ALA A 250 -0.68 1.24 14.87
C ALA A 250 -0.23 0.38 13.70
N GLN A 251 -0.11 1.00 12.53
CA GLN A 251 0.55 0.45 11.35
C GLN A 251 1.78 1.31 11.05
N THR A 252 2.95 0.69 10.99
CA THR A 252 4.16 1.31 10.45
C THR A 252 4.51 0.66 9.12
N ARG A 253 4.82 1.48 8.12
CA ARG A 253 5.20 1.06 6.78
C ARG A 253 6.52 1.71 6.40
N ILE A 254 7.32 1.00 5.63
CA ILE A 254 8.62 1.48 5.18
C ILE A 254 8.80 1.18 3.69
N TRP A 255 9.26 2.17 2.94
CA TRP A 255 9.49 2.09 1.49
C TRP A 255 10.53 3.12 1.05
N GLY A 256 10.87 3.16 -0.24
CA GLY A 256 11.88 4.07 -0.75
C GLY A 256 13.29 3.60 -0.42
N TYR A 257 13.58 2.30 -0.58
CA TYR A 257 14.98 1.86 -0.54
C TYR A 257 15.73 2.24 -1.82
N ASP A 258 15.07 2.25 -2.99
CA ASP A 258 15.69 2.55 -4.30
C ASP A 258 15.47 3.98 -4.82
N MET A 259 15.53 4.94 -3.90
CA MET A 259 15.28 6.36 -4.20
C MET A 259 16.23 6.94 -5.24
N GLN A 260 17.44 6.37 -5.38
CA GLN A 260 18.46 6.84 -6.31
C GLN A 260 18.08 6.57 -7.78
N HIS A 261 17.36 5.48 -8.05
CA HIS A 261 16.85 5.16 -9.39
C HIS A 261 15.39 5.60 -9.61
N ALA A 262 14.74 6.20 -8.60
CA ALA A 262 13.36 6.71 -8.72
C ALA A 262 13.19 7.72 -9.89
N GLY A 263 14.26 8.47 -10.21
CA GLY A 263 14.33 9.39 -11.36
C GLY A 263 14.80 8.77 -12.69
N ASP A 264 15.43 7.59 -12.68
CA ASP A 264 15.81 6.88 -13.91
C ASP A 264 14.60 6.18 -14.57
N HIS A 265 13.48 6.07 -13.85
CA HIS A 265 12.18 5.66 -14.39
C HIS A 265 11.51 6.71 -15.31
N ARG A 266 12.26 7.73 -15.78
CA ARG A 266 11.84 8.72 -16.79
C ARG A 266 11.17 8.10 -18.02
N GLU A 267 11.52 6.89 -18.40
CA GLU A 267 10.90 6.16 -19.52
C GLU A 267 9.41 5.82 -19.31
N TYR A 268 8.91 5.85 -18.06
CA TYR A 268 7.52 5.50 -17.72
C TYR A 268 6.61 6.71 -17.46
N ALA A 269 7.18 7.91 -17.29
CA ALA A 269 6.42 9.15 -17.26
C ALA A 269 6.04 9.50 -18.70
N LYS A 270 4.92 8.94 -19.20
CA LYS A 270 4.39 9.36 -20.50
C LYS A 270 4.10 10.87 -20.42
N PRO A 271 4.77 11.68 -21.24
CA PRO A 271 4.53 13.12 -21.30
C PRO A 271 3.10 13.37 -21.74
N LEU A 272 2.51 14.48 -21.33
CA LEU A 272 1.26 14.95 -21.92
C LEU A 272 1.55 15.38 -23.38
N THR A 273 1.53 14.43 -24.32
CA THR A 273 1.64 14.76 -25.75
C THR A 273 0.37 15.48 -26.20
N ASN A 274 0.45 16.81 -26.28
CA ASN A 274 -0.53 17.66 -26.96
C ASN A 274 -0.37 17.52 -28.48
N ALA A 275 -0.84 16.43 -29.09
CA ALA A 275 -1.30 16.41 -30.49
C ALA A 275 -1.62 14.98 -30.97
N ALA A 276 -2.79 14.82 -31.58
CA ALA A 276 -2.96 13.84 -32.64
C ALA A 276 -2.13 14.31 -33.85
N VAL A 277 -0.91 13.78 -34.01
CA VAL A 277 -0.15 14.01 -35.25
C VAL A 277 -0.76 13.14 -36.33
N GLN A 278 -1.76 13.67 -37.05
CA GLN A 278 -2.07 13.20 -38.39
C GLN A 278 -0.90 13.61 -39.28
N ALA A 279 -0.08 12.64 -39.69
CA ALA A 279 0.92 12.85 -40.71
C ALA A 279 0.22 13.07 -42.06
N ASP A 280 0.33 14.27 -42.62
CA ASP A 280 -0.08 14.59 -43.98
C ASP A 280 0.87 13.88 -44.97
N PRO A 281 0.38 12.95 -45.83
CA PRO A 281 1.24 12.19 -46.74
C PRO A 281 1.85 13.00 -47.90
N ASN A 282 1.48 14.27 -48.09
CA ASN A 282 1.77 14.99 -49.34
C ASN A 282 2.73 16.20 -49.25
N ARG A 283 3.55 16.31 -48.20
CA ARG A 283 4.51 17.44 -48.11
C ARG A 283 5.87 17.10 -48.71
N HIS A 284 6.12 17.61 -49.92
CA HIS A 284 7.42 17.58 -50.58
C HIS A 284 8.42 18.56 -49.92
N GLU A 285 9.66 18.08 -49.76
CA GLU A 285 10.80 18.81 -49.23
C GLU A 285 11.19 20.00 -50.11
N ALA A 286 11.15 21.20 -49.54
CA ALA A 286 11.92 22.34 -50.00
C ALA A 286 12.32 23.19 -48.79
N SER A 287 13.64 23.25 -48.57
CA SER A 287 14.42 24.15 -47.71
C SER A 287 13.62 25.19 -46.91
N GLN A 288 13.48 24.95 -45.61
CA GLN A 288 13.23 25.99 -44.61
C GLN A 288 14.23 25.80 -43.49
N ASP A 289 14.86 26.89 -43.08
CA ASP A 289 15.79 26.96 -41.96
C ASP A 289 15.22 26.21 -40.75
N LEU A 290 16.00 25.25 -40.23
CA LEU A 290 15.62 24.45 -39.08
C LEU A 290 15.55 25.34 -37.84
N ASN A 291 14.33 25.63 -37.39
CA ASN A 291 14.06 26.25 -36.11
C ASN A 291 14.66 25.35 -34.99
N PRO A 292 15.42 25.88 -34.00
CA PRO A 292 16.12 25.07 -32.99
C PRO A 292 15.22 24.15 -32.15
N ALA A 293 13.89 24.36 -32.20
CA ALA A 293 12.88 23.52 -31.57
C ALA A 293 12.80 22.09 -32.14
N TYR A 294 13.36 21.82 -33.33
CA TYR A 294 13.25 20.50 -33.99
C TYR A 294 14.52 19.63 -33.89
N THR A 295 15.59 20.10 -33.25
CA THR A 295 16.90 19.40 -33.27
C THR A 295 17.18 18.52 -32.04
N LEU A 296 16.29 18.49 -31.06
CA LEU A 296 16.26 17.42 -30.07
C LEU A 296 14.81 16.96 -29.96
N GLY A 297 14.58 15.65 -29.91
CA GLY A 297 13.32 15.09 -29.43
C GLY A 297 13.13 15.41 -27.95
N GLN A 298 12.99 16.69 -27.62
CA GLN A 298 12.67 17.16 -26.29
C GLN A 298 11.19 16.92 -26.08
N THR A 299 10.91 15.74 -25.53
CA THR A 299 9.76 15.50 -24.67
C THR A 299 9.43 16.77 -23.89
N THR A 300 8.37 17.49 -24.27
CA THR A 300 8.00 18.75 -23.61
C THR A 300 7.30 18.39 -22.29
N TYR A 301 8.06 18.38 -21.20
CA TYR A 301 7.52 18.21 -19.85
C TYR A 301 6.62 19.39 -19.50
N THR A 302 5.43 19.10 -18.99
CA THR A 302 4.56 20.14 -18.45
C THR A 302 4.92 20.41 -16.98
N PRO A 303 4.56 21.57 -16.41
CA PRO A 303 4.84 21.80 -15.01
C PRO A 303 4.18 20.81 -14.05
N GLU A 304 3.04 20.24 -14.44
CA GLU A 304 2.39 19.13 -13.73
C GLU A 304 3.29 17.89 -13.69
N ASP A 305 3.99 17.59 -14.79
CA ASP A 305 4.95 16.48 -14.85
C ASP A 305 6.09 16.69 -13.87
N ASN A 306 6.56 17.93 -13.70
CA ASN A 306 7.62 18.26 -12.74
C ASN A 306 7.15 18.06 -11.28
N VAL A 307 5.89 18.39 -10.96
CA VAL A 307 5.33 18.10 -9.62
C VAL A 307 5.31 16.59 -9.39
N VAL A 308 4.76 15.83 -10.34
CA VAL A 308 4.65 14.37 -10.25
C VAL A 308 6.03 13.73 -10.11
N GLU A 309 7.00 14.13 -10.94
CA GLU A 309 8.39 13.67 -10.86
C GLU A 309 8.99 14.02 -9.50
N ARG A 310 8.79 15.25 -9.01
CA ARG A 310 9.33 15.67 -7.72
C ARG A 310 8.77 14.84 -6.57
N LEU A 311 7.47 14.55 -6.58
CA LEU A 311 6.84 13.72 -5.56
C LEU A 311 7.29 12.25 -5.66
N GLN A 312 7.53 11.73 -6.88
CA GLN A 312 8.05 10.38 -7.08
C GLN A 312 9.50 10.26 -6.62
N VAL A 313 10.37 11.21 -6.99
CA VAL A 313 11.77 11.28 -6.53
C VAL A 313 11.85 11.50 -5.02
N ALA A 314 10.85 12.15 -4.42
CA ALA A 314 10.75 12.27 -2.97
C ALA A 314 10.20 11.01 -2.29
N GLY A 315 9.76 9.98 -3.04
CA GLY A 315 9.20 8.74 -2.51
C GLY A 315 7.78 8.91 -1.97
N LEU A 316 7.10 10.00 -2.32
CA LEU A 316 5.73 10.28 -1.88
C LEU A 316 4.69 9.81 -2.90
N MET A 317 5.08 9.64 -4.16
CA MET A 317 4.21 9.21 -5.24
C MET A 317 4.69 7.88 -5.83
N ALA A 318 3.75 6.94 -6.01
CA ALA A 318 4.04 5.66 -6.65
C ALA A 318 4.44 5.87 -8.13
N PRO A 319 5.35 5.06 -8.69
CA PRO A 319 5.55 4.96 -10.13
C PRO A 319 4.28 4.53 -10.87
N ASP A 320 4.22 4.78 -12.18
CA ASP A 320 3.07 4.33 -12.99
C ASP A 320 2.94 2.80 -12.96
N GLY A 321 1.73 2.29 -12.75
CA GLY A 321 1.49 0.86 -12.54
C GLY A 321 0.06 0.40 -12.75
N GLU A 322 -0.23 -0.82 -12.25
CA GLU A 322 -1.54 -1.48 -12.37
C GLU A 322 -2.66 -0.63 -11.75
N VAL A 323 -2.43 -0.10 -10.55
CA VAL A 323 -3.42 0.70 -9.81
C VAL A 323 -3.80 1.96 -10.60
N ASN A 324 -2.82 2.66 -11.19
CA ASN A 324 -3.09 3.84 -12.04
C ASN A 324 -4.02 3.51 -13.20
N ARG A 325 -3.89 2.32 -13.82
CA ARG A 325 -4.76 1.89 -14.92
C ARG A 325 -6.19 1.64 -14.46
N VAL A 326 -6.38 1.10 -13.26
CA VAL A 326 -7.72 0.92 -12.66
C VAL A 326 -8.37 2.29 -12.46
N LEU A 327 -7.65 3.24 -11.85
CA LEU A 327 -8.14 4.61 -11.65
C LEU A 327 -8.46 5.28 -13.00
N GLN A 328 -7.58 5.12 -13.98
CA GLN A 328 -7.76 5.66 -15.32
C GLN A 328 -9.01 5.08 -16.01
N ALA A 329 -9.31 3.79 -15.82
CA ALA A 329 -10.50 3.17 -16.39
C ALA A 329 -11.78 3.81 -15.84
N VAL A 330 -11.85 4.03 -14.53
CA VAL A 330 -12.99 4.69 -13.88
C VAL A 330 -13.12 6.15 -14.34
N ALA A 331 -12.01 6.89 -14.37
CA ALA A 331 -12.00 8.27 -14.88
C ALA A 331 -12.43 8.36 -16.36
N ASN A 332 -11.98 7.42 -17.19
CA ASN A 332 -12.37 7.35 -18.60
C ASN A 332 -13.87 7.06 -18.77
N ASN A 333 -14.45 6.20 -17.92
CA ASN A 333 -15.89 5.96 -17.94
C ASN A 333 -16.66 7.27 -17.69
N LEU A 334 -16.23 8.07 -16.70
CA LEU A 334 -16.82 9.38 -16.42
C LEU A 334 -16.68 10.34 -17.60
N LEU A 335 -15.50 10.44 -18.22
CA LEU A 335 -15.25 11.30 -19.39
C LEU A 335 -16.15 10.95 -20.57
N VAL A 336 -16.21 9.65 -20.92
CA VAL A 336 -16.95 9.17 -22.09
C VAL A 336 -18.45 9.35 -21.91
N THR A 337 -19.03 8.97 -20.77
CA THR A 337 -20.48 9.08 -20.57
C THR A 337 -20.96 10.54 -20.47
N ASN A 338 -20.07 11.45 -20.08
CA ASN A 338 -20.35 12.88 -20.03
C ASN A 338 -19.98 13.63 -21.32
N ASN A 339 -19.52 12.92 -22.35
CA ASN A 339 -19.12 13.49 -23.64
C ASN A 339 -18.09 14.63 -23.48
N LEU A 340 -17.14 14.45 -22.55
CA LEU A 340 -16.08 15.41 -22.26
C LEU A 340 -14.86 15.12 -23.15
N ASP A 341 -14.58 16.03 -24.08
CA ASP A 341 -13.39 15.98 -24.93
C ASP A 341 -12.19 16.65 -24.25
N ILE A 342 -11.77 16.07 -23.12
CA ILE A 342 -10.61 16.52 -22.35
C ILE A 342 -9.48 15.52 -22.56
N ALA A 343 -8.55 15.87 -23.43
CA ALA A 343 -7.38 15.04 -23.67
C ALA A 343 -6.51 14.94 -22.40
N ALA A 344 -5.97 13.73 -22.18
CA ALA A 344 -4.86 13.46 -21.28
C ALA A 344 -5.10 13.73 -19.78
N VAL A 345 -6.31 13.46 -19.27
CA VAL A 345 -6.52 13.31 -17.82
C VAL A 345 -5.78 12.06 -17.34
N ARG A 346 -4.97 12.19 -16.29
CA ARG A 346 -4.18 11.10 -15.70
C ARG A 346 -4.54 10.87 -14.25
N CYS A 347 -4.40 9.64 -13.78
CA CYS A 347 -4.53 9.31 -12.35
C CYS A 347 -3.18 8.88 -11.75
N ARG A 348 -2.81 9.47 -10.61
CA ARG A 348 -1.60 9.13 -9.84
C ARG A 348 -1.94 8.81 -8.38
N VAL A 349 -1.03 8.10 -7.71
CA VAL A 349 -1.27 7.62 -6.35
C VAL A 349 -0.17 8.10 -5.42
N LEU A 350 -0.54 8.83 -4.36
CA LEU A 350 0.35 9.08 -3.23
C LEU A 350 0.47 7.82 -2.38
N LEU A 351 1.66 7.58 -1.83
CA LEU A 351 1.94 6.40 -1.01
C LEU A 351 1.48 6.54 0.44
N THR A 352 1.00 7.72 0.84
CA THR A 352 0.64 8.08 2.22
C THR A 352 -0.75 7.59 2.64
N THR A 353 -0.98 7.55 3.96
CA THR A 353 -2.20 7.07 4.64
C THR A 353 -3.31 8.11 4.79
N PRO A 354 -3.06 9.40 5.06
CA PRO A 354 -4.13 10.39 5.14
C PRO A 354 -5.01 10.33 3.89
N LEU A 355 -6.32 10.34 4.07
CA LEU A 355 -7.28 10.29 2.96
C LEU A 355 -7.17 11.61 2.22
N GLU A 356 -6.77 11.55 0.97
CA GLU A 356 -6.44 12.75 0.23
C GLU A 356 -6.73 12.55 -1.25
N SER A 357 -7.29 13.57 -1.87
CA SER A 357 -7.35 13.70 -3.32
C SER A 357 -7.21 15.16 -3.73
N PHE A 358 -6.60 15.39 -4.90
CA PHE A 358 -6.45 16.72 -5.48
C PHE A 358 -6.12 16.64 -6.96
N VAL A 359 -6.15 17.80 -7.60
CA VAL A 359 -5.75 17.99 -8.99
C VAL A 359 -4.46 18.80 -9.11
N VAL A 360 -3.54 18.32 -9.95
CA VAL A 360 -2.40 19.10 -10.48
C VAL A 360 -2.55 19.20 -12.00
N GLY A 361 -3.05 20.36 -12.47
CA GLY A 361 -3.41 20.60 -13.86
C GLY A 361 -4.47 19.61 -14.36
N ARG A 362 -4.06 18.58 -15.13
CA ARG A 362 -4.95 17.48 -15.57
C ARG A 362 -4.67 16.13 -14.91
N THR A 363 -3.84 16.13 -13.87
CA THR A 363 -3.49 14.92 -13.14
C THR A 363 -4.30 14.88 -11.85
N ILE A 364 -5.20 13.92 -11.73
CA ILE A 364 -5.92 13.61 -10.50
C ILE A 364 -5.01 12.72 -9.63
N VAL A 365 -4.83 13.09 -8.38
CA VAL A 365 -4.01 12.37 -7.41
C VAL A 365 -4.90 11.85 -6.29
N LEU A 366 -4.72 10.60 -5.89
CA LEU A 366 -5.42 9.99 -4.73
C LEU A 366 -4.38 9.37 -3.79
N SER A 367 -4.62 9.39 -2.48
CA SER A 367 -3.75 8.69 -1.54
C SER A 367 -4.04 7.20 -1.47
N ARG A 368 -3.00 6.42 -1.16
CA ARG A 368 -3.09 4.99 -0.88
C ARG A 368 -4.12 4.72 0.23
N GLY A 369 -4.12 5.53 1.28
CA GLY A 369 -5.07 5.38 2.38
C GLY A 369 -6.52 5.58 1.94
N LEU A 370 -6.80 6.55 1.06
CA LEU A 370 -8.12 6.71 0.46
C LEU A 370 -8.52 5.46 -0.33
N LEU A 371 -7.63 4.96 -1.18
CA LEU A 371 -7.89 3.73 -1.95
C LEU A 371 -8.13 2.50 -1.08
N ASP A 372 -7.47 2.40 0.08
CA ASP A 372 -7.65 1.32 1.05
C ASP A 372 -9.06 1.30 1.66
N VAL A 373 -9.66 2.46 1.94
CA VAL A 373 -10.92 2.54 2.71
C VAL A 373 -12.19 2.56 1.86
N LEU A 374 -12.09 2.83 0.56
CA LEU A 374 -13.25 2.86 -0.34
C LEU A 374 -13.91 1.46 -0.38
N PRO A 375 -15.24 1.33 -0.27
CA PRO A 375 -15.90 0.02 -0.27
C PRO A 375 -16.03 -0.59 -1.66
N ASP A 376 -16.14 0.24 -2.71
CA ASP A 376 -16.44 -0.20 -4.08
C ASP A 376 -15.99 0.81 -5.15
N GLU A 377 -16.18 0.43 -6.42
CA GLU A 377 -15.85 1.26 -7.58
C GLU A 377 -16.76 2.48 -7.73
N ALA A 378 -18.04 2.39 -7.31
CA ALA A 378 -18.97 3.52 -7.39
C ALA A 378 -18.57 4.66 -6.44
N THR A 379 -18.08 4.32 -5.25
CA THR A 379 -17.54 5.29 -4.29
C THR A 379 -16.22 5.89 -4.81
N LEU A 380 -15.37 5.08 -5.44
CA LEU A 380 -14.18 5.59 -6.13
C LEU A 380 -14.56 6.57 -7.25
N ALA A 381 -15.56 6.23 -8.05
CA ALA A 381 -16.05 7.11 -9.11
C ALA A 381 -16.56 8.43 -8.54
N ALA A 382 -17.19 8.42 -7.36
CA ALA A 382 -17.66 9.64 -6.71
C ALA A 382 -16.52 10.61 -6.38
N VAL A 383 -15.43 10.09 -5.79
CA VAL A 383 -14.21 10.88 -5.54
C VAL A 383 -13.62 11.40 -6.86
N LEU A 384 -13.45 10.52 -7.86
CA LEU A 384 -12.88 10.90 -9.15
C LEU A 384 -13.73 11.93 -9.89
N ALA A 385 -15.05 11.89 -9.76
CA ALA A 385 -15.95 12.84 -10.39
C ALA A 385 -15.83 14.25 -9.78
N HIS A 386 -15.61 14.34 -8.46
CA HIS A 386 -15.31 15.61 -7.78
C HIS A 386 -14.02 16.23 -8.32
N GLU A 387 -12.94 15.44 -8.35
CA GLU A 387 -11.64 15.91 -8.87
C GLU A 387 -11.72 16.27 -10.36
N LEU A 388 -12.42 15.45 -11.16
CA LEU A 388 -12.65 15.74 -12.57
C LEU A 388 -13.48 17.03 -12.75
N ALA A 389 -14.39 17.33 -11.83
CA ALA A 389 -15.16 18.57 -11.88
C ALA A 389 -14.26 19.81 -11.74
N HIS A 390 -13.25 19.80 -10.87
CA HIS A 390 -12.25 20.88 -10.81
C HIS A 390 -11.57 21.08 -12.18
N ILE A 391 -11.20 20.00 -12.87
CA ILE A 391 -10.60 20.07 -14.22
C ILE A 391 -11.59 20.66 -15.23
N VAL A 392 -12.84 20.19 -15.23
CA VAL A 392 -13.90 20.63 -16.16
C VAL A 392 -14.23 22.11 -15.97
N LEU A 393 -14.27 22.57 -14.72
CA LEU A 393 -14.55 23.96 -14.36
C LEU A 393 -13.35 24.88 -14.57
N GLY A 394 -12.17 24.33 -14.90
CA GLY A 394 -10.94 25.09 -15.05
C GLY A 394 -10.43 25.65 -13.72
N HIS A 395 -10.81 25.06 -12.59
CA HIS A 395 -10.23 25.39 -11.30
C HIS A 395 -8.74 25.07 -11.33
N SER A 396 -7.92 26.07 -11.04
CA SER A 396 -6.49 25.89 -10.93
C SER A 396 -6.01 26.57 -9.66
N VAL A 397 -5.16 25.86 -8.94
CA VAL A 397 -4.44 26.44 -7.81
C VAL A 397 -3.38 27.34 -8.44
N ALA A 398 -3.40 28.63 -8.15
CA ALA A 398 -2.64 29.65 -8.89
C ALA A 398 -1.14 29.32 -9.05
N ALA A 399 -0.47 30.00 -9.98
CA ALA A 399 0.94 29.84 -10.42
C ALA A 399 2.04 29.85 -9.31
N GLY A 400 1.68 29.89 -8.03
CA GLY A 400 2.59 29.83 -6.89
C GLY A 400 3.42 28.54 -6.84
N TYR A 401 2.83 27.37 -7.10
CA TYR A 401 3.59 26.11 -7.09
C TYR A 401 4.61 26.02 -8.24
N LEU A 402 4.32 26.65 -9.39
CA LEU A 402 5.26 26.77 -10.51
C LEU A 402 6.51 27.54 -10.09
N SER A 403 6.33 28.57 -9.26
CA SER A 403 7.43 29.34 -8.68
C SER A 403 8.18 28.51 -7.63
N SER A 404 7.47 27.74 -6.79
CA SER A 404 8.11 26.83 -5.83
C SER A 404 9.01 25.80 -6.52
N LEU A 405 8.58 25.21 -7.64
CA LEU A 405 9.38 24.26 -8.41
C LEU A 405 10.69 24.86 -8.96
N THR A 406 10.75 26.18 -9.14
CA THR A 406 11.99 26.86 -9.57
C THR A 406 12.98 27.11 -8.43
N LEU A 407 12.52 27.04 -7.18
CA LEU A 407 13.37 27.22 -6.00
C LEU A 407 13.90 25.86 -5.51
N PRO A 408 15.21 25.72 -5.24
CA PRO A 408 15.74 24.50 -4.68
C PRO A 408 15.35 24.39 -3.20
N PHE A 409 14.30 23.64 -2.89
CA PHE A 409 13.98 23.20 -1.53
C PHE A 409 14.24 21.69 -1.37
N SER A 410 14.47 21.24 -0.13
CA SER A 410 14.72 19.83 0.17
C SER A 410 13.42 19.01 0.12
N ASP A 411 13.51 17.69 -0.09
CA ASP A 411 12.31 16.82 -0.08
C ASP A 411 11.51 16.92 1.22
N LYS A 412 12.18 17.25 2.32
CA LYS A 412 11.53 17.42 3.62
C LYS A 412 10.60 18.63 3.65
N GLU A 413 10.81 19.62 2.80
CA GLU A 413 10.03 20.86 2.78
C GLU A 413 8.90 20.81 1.73
N ILE A 414 8.65 19.65 1.12
CA ILE A 414 7.63 19.49 0.07
C ILE A 414 6.24 19.96 0.52
N PHE A 415 5.78 19.57 1.71
CA PHE A 415 4.45 19.94 2.20
C PHE A 415 4.32 21.43 2.53
N ALA A 416 5.43 22.09 2.87
CA ALA A 416 5.42 23.54 3.07
C ALA A 416 5.33 24.31 1.74
N ASN A 417 5.86 23.76 0.66
CA ASN A 417 6.03 24.47 -0.62
C ASN A 417 5.00 24.11 -1.70
N LEU A 418 4.39 22.94 -1.64
CA LEU A 418 3.39 22.47 -2.59
C LEU A 418 2.02 22.38 -1.92
N LYS A 419 1.10 23.24 -2.35
CA LYS A 419 -0.26 23.29 -1.85
C LYS A 419 -1.22 23.37 -3.04
N PHE A 420 -2.16 22.43 -3.08
CA PHE A 420 -3.19 22.28 -4.09
C PHE A 420 -4.58 22.45 -3.45
N HIS A 421 -4.74 23.53 -2.68
CA HIS A 421 -6.01 23.84 -2.04
C HIS A 421 -6.89 24.70 -2.94
N PHE A 422 -8.19 24.41 -2.98
CA PHE A 422 -9.20 25.28 -3.58
C PHE A 422 -9.97 26.03 -2.49
N ASP A 423 -10.54 27.17 -2.87
CA ASP A 423 -11.40 27.92 -1.96
C ASP A 423 -12.78 27.26 -1.78
N PRO A 424 -13.54 27.59 -0.73
CA PRO A 424 -14.84 26.94 -0.46
C PRO A 424 -15.88 27.10 -1.57
N ALA A 425 -15.81 28.15 -2.39
CA ALA A 425 -16.74 28.34 -3.51
C ALA A 425 -16.40 27.38 -4.65
N GLN A 426 -15.11 27.22 -4.94
CA GLN A 426 -14.61 26.24 -5.92
C GLN A 426 -14.94 24.80 -5.53
N GLU A 427 -14.82 24.46 -4.24
CA GLU A 427 -15.24 23.13 -3.74
C GLU A 427 -16.75 22.91 -3.93
N ALA A 428 -17.59 23.90 -3.61
CA ALA A 428 -19.03 23.79 -3.79
C ALA A 428 -19.46 23.66 -5.27
N ASP A 429 -18.77 24.38 -6.16
CA ASP A 429 -18.98 24.26 -7.61
C ASP A 429 -18.54 22.88 -8.13
N ALA A 430 -17.42 22.35 -7.62
CA ALA A 430 -16.92 21.03 -7.95
C ALA A 430 -17.83 19.91 -7.43
N ASP A 431 -18.36 20.02 -6.21
CA ASP A 431 -19.34 19.07 -5.66
C ASP A 431 -20.58 18.99 -6.57
N LYS A 432 -21.15 20.14 -6.93
CA LYS A 432 -22.33 20.22 -7.80
C LYS A 432 -22.03 19.60 -9.16
N LYS A 433 -20.91 19.97 -9.77
CA LYS A 433 -20.55 19.48 -11.09
C LYS A 433 -20.18 18.00 -11.07
N GLY A 434 -19.49 17.53 -10.03
CA GLY A 434 -19.15 16.12 -9.82
C GLY A 434 -20.40 15.25 -9.70
N LEU A 435 -21.43 15.71 -8.99
CA LEU A 435 -22.72 15.02 -8.94
C LEU A 435 -23.40 14.94 -10.31
N GLU A 436 -23.39 16.02 -11.10
CA GLU A 436 -23.89 15.98 -12.48
C GLU A 436 -23.16 14.92 -13.31
N LEU A 437 -21.82 14.87 -13.20
CA LEU A 437 -20.99 13.90 -13.91
C LEU A 437 -21.32 12.46 -13.52
N LEU A 438 -21.58 12.21 -12.24
CA LEU A 438 -21.94 10.88 -11.73
C LEU A 438 -23.32 10.42 -12.16
N LEU A 439 -24.31 11.31 -12.16
CA LEU A 439 -25.68 10.98 -12.54
C LEU A 439 -25.81 10.57 -14.01
N LEU A 440 -24.88 11.01 -14.86
CA LEU A 440 -24.76 10.61 -16.26
C LEU A 440 -23.84 9.39 -16.48
N SER A 441 -23.22 8.88 -15.42
CA SER A 441 -22.26 7.78 -15.49
C SER A 441 -22.89 6.39 -15.29
N PRO A 442 -22.12 5.30 -15.53
CA PRO A 442 -22.57 3.94 -15.23
C PRO A 442 -22.80 3.68 -13.73
N TYR A 443 -22.30 4.57 -12.86
CA TYR A 443 -22.35 4.42 -11.40
C TYR A 443 -23.61 5.02 -10.76
N LYS A 444 -24.47 5.69 -11.54
CA LYS A 444 -25.67 6.42 -11.06
C LYS A 444 -26.62 5.58 -10.19
N ASP A 445 -26.66 4.27 -10.41
CA ASP A 445 -27.57 3.36 -9.69
C ASP A 445 -26.93 2.76 -8.42
N GLN A 446 -25.64 3.03 -8.16
CA GLN A 446 -24.88 2.52 -7.00
C GLN A 446 -24.50 3.64 -6.00
N LEU A 447 -25.08 4.82 -6.16
CA LEU A 447 -24.74 6.01 -5.37
C LEU A 447 -25.10 5.90 -3.88
N ALA A 448 -25.95 4.94 -3.51
CA ALA A 448 -26.30 4.68 -2.11
C ALA A 448 -25.07 4.25 -1.28
N ASN A 449 -24.15 3.47 -1.88
CA ASN A 449 -22.92 3.04 -1.20
C ASN A 449 -21.95 4.19 -1.00
N ALA A 450 -21.83 5.07 -2.00
CA ALA A 450 -21.08 6.31 -1.84
C ALA A 450 -21.65 7.14 -0.68
N GLY A 451 -22.97 7.33 -0.64
CA GLY A 451 -23.65 8.02 0.48
C GLY A 451 -23.42 7.37 1.85
N LEU A 452 -23.33 6.03 1.93
CA LEU A 452 -22.99 5.32 3.17
C LEU A 452 -21.55 5.58 3.61
N PHE A 453 -20.60 5.59 2.68
CA PHE A 453 -19.21 5.95 2.95
C PHE A 453 -19.12 7.35 3.56
N LEU A 454 -19.88 8.32 3.02
CA LEU A 454 -19.91 9.70 3.56
C LEU A 454 -20.42 9.76 4.99
N LYS A 455 -21.51 9.05 5.27
CA LYS A 455 -22.07 8.99 6.63
C LYS A 455 -21.10 8.35 7.62
N ALA A 456 -20.40 7.30 7.19
CA ALA A 456 -19.40 6.66 8.03
C ALA A 456 -18.20 7.58 8.28
N LEU A 457 -17.77 8.32 7.25
CA LEU A 457 -16.73 9.33 7.35
C LEU A 457 -17.14 10.43 8.36
N GLU A 458 -18.29 11.07 8.14
CA GLU A 458 -18.84 12.12 9.01
C GLU A 458 -18.95 11.67 10.47
N ALA A 459 -19.44 10.44 10.69
CA ALA A 459 -19.56 9.87 12.03
C ALA A 459 -18.22 9.63 12.74
N ARG A 460 -17.13 9.45 11.98
CA ARG A 460 -15.77 9.17 12.49
C ARG A 460 -14.85 10.39 12.47
N SER A 461 -15.18 11.44 11.71
CA SER A 461 -14.33 12.63 11.52
C SER A 461 -13.84 13.27 12.82
N PRO A 462 -14.66 13.42 13.89
CA PRO A 462 -14.19 14.04 15.13
C PRO A 462 -13.09 13.25 15.85
N GLN A 463 -12.97 11.94 15.59
CA GLN A 463 -11.96 11.07 16.20
C GLN A 463 -10.76 10.83 15.30
N LEU A 464 -10.81 11.23 14.02
CA LEU A 464 -9.78 10.92 13.02
C LEU A 464 -9.20 12.17 12.32
N PRO A 465 -8.83 13.24 13.05
CA PRO A 465 -8.34 14.47 12.43
C PRO A 465 -7.10 14.25 11.56
N ASN A 466 -6.13 13.43 11.99
CA ASN A 466 -4.89 13.24 11.24
C ASN A 466 -5.07 12.34 10.01
N LEU A 467 -6.06 11.44 10.02
CA LEU A 467 -6.42 10.65 8.85
C LEU A 467 -7.10 11.51 7.78
N LEU A 468 -7.85 12.54 8.17
CA LEU A 468 -8.62 13.39 7.26
C LEU A 468 -7.90 14.68 6.86
N GLN A 469 -6.79 15.00 7.52
CA GLN A 469 -6.00 16.17 7.22
C GLN A 469 -5.32 16.05 5.85
N GLY A 470 -5.64 16.98 4.95
CA GLY A 470 -4.97 17.10 3.66
C GLY A 470 -3.59 17.70 3.85
N ARG A 471 -2.57 17.10 3.24
CA ARG A 471 -1.18 17.62 3.32
C ARG A 471 -0.83 18.52 2.14
N PHE A 472 -1.40 18.20 1.00
CA PHE A 472 -1.35 18.91 -0.26
C PHE A 472 -2.70 19.56 -0.57
N SER A 473 -3.81 18.89 -0.26
CA SER A 473 -5.18 19.35 -0.52
C SER A 473 -5.84 19.97 0.72
N ASN A 474 -7.06 20.48 0.54
CA ASN A 474 -7.98 20.70 1.64
C ASN A 474 -8.28 19.38 2.39
N ASP A 475 -8.69 19.48 3.66
CA ASP A 475 -9.04 18.29 4.46
C ASP A 475 -10.20 17.52 3.85
N PHE A 476 -10.00 16.21 3.66
CA PHE A 476 -10.93 15.35 2.94
C PHE A 476 -12.32 15.28 3.58
N GLY A 477 -12.42 15.44 4.90
CA GLY A 477 -13.71 15.49 5.59
C GLY A 477 -14.48 16.80 5.41
N SER A 478 -13.83 17.88 4.95
CA SER A 478 -14.39 19.24 4.88
C SER A 478 -14.50 19.80 3.47
N SER A 479 -13.63 19.40 2.54
CA SER A 479 -13.65 19.82 1.14
C SER A 479 -14.44 18.87 0.26
N HIS A 480 -14.17 17.58 0.39
CA HIS A 480 -14.96 16.57 -0.28
C HIS A 480 -16.29 16.43 0.46
N LEU A 481 -17.38 16.44 -0.30
CA LEU A 481 -18.64 15.79 0.07
C LEU A 481 -19.61 16.62 0.91
N VAL A 482 -19.29 17.89 1.23
CA VAL A 482 -20.26 18.82 1.85
C VAL A 482 -21.42 19.11 0.88
N GLY A 483 -21.15 19.27 -0.42
CA GLY A 483 -22.17 19.43 -1.46
C GLY A 483 -22.72 18.11 -2.01
N MET A 484 -21.99 16.99 -1.88
CA MET A 484 -22.51 15.65 -2.19
C MET A 484 -23.41 15.06 -1.09
N GLN A 485 -23.78 15.83 -0.06
CA GLN A 485 -24.81 15.46 0.92
C GLN A 485 -26.12 14.99 0.28
N ALA A 486 -26.42 15.41 -0.96
CA ALA A 486 -27.53 14.85 -1.73
C ALA A 486 -27.45 13.32 -1.88
N LEU A 487 -26.23 12.75 -2.01
CA LEU A 487 -25.98 11.30 -1.98
C LEU A 487 -26.20 10.71 -0.59
N ALA A 488 -25.79 11.41 0.47
CA ALA A 488 -26.06 11.00 1.84
C ALA A 488 -27.57 11.05 2.18
N ASN A 489 -28.34 11.93 1.53
CA ASN A 489 -29.78 12.06 1.71
C ASN A 489 -30.61 11.01 0.92
N SER A 490 -29.95 10.02 0.30
CA SER A 490 -30.57 8.92 -0.48
C SER A 490 -31.40 7.91 0.35
N GLY A 491 -31.77 8.24 1.59
CA GLY A 491 -32.66 7.45 2.44
C GLY A 491 -32.04 6.20 3.08
N THR A 492 -30.82 5.80 2.69
CA THR A 492 -30.13 4.65 3.32
C THR A 492 -29.39 5.12 4.58
N HIS A 493 -29.83 4.64 5.75
CA HIS A 493 -29.21 4.97 7.03
C HIS A 493 -28.00 4.08 7.31
N LEU A 494 -26.99 4.66 7.98
CA LEU A 494 -25.83 3.95 8.48
C LEU A 494 -26.26 3.05 9.66
N GLN A 495 -26.00 1.76 9.52
CA GLN A 495 -26.36 0.68 10.45
C GLN A 495 -25.10 -0.13 10.74
N MET A 496 -24.38 0.27 11.79
CA MET A 496 -23.09 -0.33 12.14
C MET A 496 -23.19 -1.79 12.55
N ASP A 497 -24.35 -2.26 13.00
CA ASP A 497 -24.64 -3.63 13.40
C ASP A 497 -24.91 -4.60 12.23
N ARG A 498 -25.25 -4.08 11.05
CA ARG A 498 -25.49 -4.92 9.86
C ARG A 498 -24.21 -5.39 9.20
N LEU A 499 -24.03 -6.71 9.13
CA LEU A 499 -22.85 -7.34 8.54
C LEU A 499 -22.75 -7.12 7.02
N ASP A 500 -23.89 -7.01 6.34
CA ASP A 500 -23.95 -6.82 4.89
C ASP A 500 -23.78 -5.35 4.47
N GLN A 501 -23.82 -4.41 5.42
CA GLN A 501 -23.57 -2.99 5.16
C GLN A 501 -22.11 -2.64 5.47
N ILE A 502 -21.27 -2.66 4.42
CA ILE A 502 -19.86 -2.26 4.47
C ILE A 502 -19.76 -0.82 3.95
N ALA A 503 -19.79 0.15 4.86
CA ALA A 503 -19.70 1.57 4.49
C ALA A 503 -18.27 2.00 4.13
N ALA A 504 -17.27 1.43 4.80
CA ALA A 504 -15.85 1.66 4.55
C ALA A 504 -15.04 0.43 4.97
N LEU A 505 -13.84 0.30 4.42
CA LEU A 505 -12.90 -0.78 4.73
C LEU A 505 -11.86 -0.34 5.76
N PRO A 506 -11.15 -1.29 6.40
CA PRO A 506 -10.01 -0.99 7.23
C PRO A 506 -8.80 -0.53 6.41
N LEU A 507 -7.91 0.20 7.08
CA LEU A 507 -6.64 0.67 6.51
C LEU A 507 -5.72 -0.51 6.19
N GLY A 508 -5.03 -0.42 5.04
CA GLY A 508 -4.13 -1.45 4.55
C GLY A 508 -4.78 -2.69 3.95
N SER A 509 -6.05 -2.60 3.58
CA SER A 509 -6.82 -3.72 3.05
C SER A 509 -6.68 -3.95 1.54
N ARG A 510 -6.19 -2.96 0.75
CA ARG A 510 -6.23 -3.04 -0.72
C ARG A 510 -4.90 -2.81 -1.40
N ILE A 511 -4.09 -1.86 -0.97
CA ILE A 511 -2.88 -1.50 -1.69
C ILE A 511 -1.64 -2.07 -0.99
N VAL A 512 -0.86 -2.85 -1.75
CA VAL A 512 0.46 -3.33 -1.35
C VAL A 512 1.52 -2.45 -1.98
N VAL A 513 2.51 -2.04 -1.20
CA VAL A 513 3.67 -1.28 -1.67
C VAL A 513 4.87 -2.21 -1.71
N ASP A 514 5.55 -2.30 -2.86
CA ASP A 514 6.87 -2.91 -2.95
C ASP A 514 7.87 -1.93 -2.32
N PRO A 515 8.50 -2.27 -1.18
CA PRO A 515 9.25 -1.27 -0.41
C PRO A 515 10.57 -0.89 -1.08
N TRP A 516 11.02 -1.64 -2.10
CA TRP A 516 12.24 -1.33 -2.85
C TRP A 516 11.95 -0.32 -3.96
N SER A 517 10.99 -0.65 -4.83
CA SER A 517 10.69 0.09 -6.06
C SER A 517 9.54 1.08 -5.95
N ASP A 518 8.88 1.13 -4.79
CA ASP A 518 7.70 1.97 -4.50
C ASP A 518 6.48 1.69 -5.39
N ARG A 519 6.54 0.63 -6.21
CA ARG A 519 5.43 0.19 -7.04
C ARG A 519 4.29 -0.33 -6.17
N ILE A 520 3.07 -0.03 -6.62
CA ILE A 520 1.85 -0.45 -5.94
C ILE A 520 1.07 -1.46 -6.75
N GLU A 521 0.49 -2.42 -6.04
CA GLU A 521 -0.37 -3.47 -6.59
C GLU A 521 -1.65 -3.60 -5.75
N MET A 522 -2.72 -4.04 -6.41
CA MET A 522 -3.96 -4.39 -5.72
C MET A 522 -3.80 -5.75 -5.02
N LEU A 523 -4.16 -5.81 -3.75
CA LEU A 523 -4.20 -7.03 -2.96
C LEU A 523 -5.29 -7.96 -3.52
N LYS A 524 -4.86 -9.11 -4.02
CA LYS A 524 -5.76 -10.15 -4.54
C LYS A 524 -6.16 -11.10 -3.40
N SER A 525 -6.98 -10.61 -2.47
CA SER A 525 -7.55 -11.42 -1.37
C SER A 525 -9.00 -11.80 -1.67
N LYS A 526 -9.42 -12.98 -1.19
CA LYS A 526 -10.84 -13.35 -1.24
C LYS A 526 -11.59 -12.57 -0.15
N PRO A 527 -12.81 -12.06 -0.42
CA PRO A 527 -13.64 -11.46 0.61
C PRO A 527 -13.79 -12.41 1.80
N VAL A 528 -13.46 -11.90 2.99
CA VAL A 528 -13.64 -12.65 4.24
C VAL A 528 -15.11 -12.52 4.66
N ARG A 529 -15.72 -13.64 5.03
CA ARG A 529 -17.06 -13.62 5.62
C ARG A 529 -16.95 -13.04 7.03
N LEU A 530 -17.65 -11.94 7.26
CA LEU A 530 -17.73 -11.31 8.57
C LEU A 530 -18.72 -12.09 9.43
N GLU A 531 -18.30 -12.40 10.65
CA GLU A 531 -19.12 -13.04 11.68
C GLU A 531 -19.61 -12.03 12.73
N LEU A 532 -18.86 -10.93 12.91
CA LEU A 532 -19.18 -9.88 13.87
C LEU A 532 -19.11 -8.47 13.25
N PRO A 533 -19.96 -7.52 13.68
CA PRO A 533 -19.92 -6.15 13.14
C PRO A 533 -18.59 -5.44 13.40
N SER A 534 -17.90 -5.79 14.49
CA SER A 534 -16.57 -5.28 14.86
C SER A 534 -15.48 -5.61 13.85
N GLU A 535 -15.66 -6.67 13.04
CA GLU A 535 -14.68 -7.07 12.02
C GLU A 535 -14.68 -6.14 10.80
N LYS A 536 -15.71 -5.28 10.64
CA LYS A 536 -15.77 -4.29 9.56
C LYS A 536 -14.68 -3.22 9.67
N MET A 537 -14.33 -2.82 10.89
CA MET A 537 -13.22 -1.89 11.17
C MET A 537 -13.16 -0.66 10.24
N PRO A 538 -14.26 0.10 10.04
CA PRO A 538 -14.31 1.17 9.05
C PRO A 538 -13.33 2.29 9.42
N PHE A 539 -12.38 2.58 8.51
CA PHE A 539 -11.27 3.53 8.73
C PHE A 539 -10.31 3.14 9.87
N GLU A 540 -10.34 1.89 10.34
CA GLU A 540 -9.53 1.46 11.48
C GLU A 540 -8.24 0.75 11.05
N VAL A 541 -7.22 0.85 11.91
CA VAL A 541 -5.94 0.16 11.77
C VAL A 541 -6.16 -1.35 11.92
N SER A 542 -5.79 -2.10 10.88
CA SER A 542 -5.87 -3.57 10.85
C SER A 542 -4.49 -4.24 10.86
N PRO A 543 -4.37 -5.51 11.30
CA PRO A 543 -3.10 -6.23 11.23
C PRO A 543 -2.68 -6.62 9.80
N PHE A 544 -1.37 -6.70 9.56
CA PHE A 544 -0.80 -7.14 8.30
C PHE A 544 -0.60 -8.65 8.23
N PHE A 545 -0.98 -9.26 7.11
CA PHE A 545 -0.71 -10.67 6.81
C PHE A 545 -0.30 -10.85 5.34
N PRO A 546 0.87 -10.31 4.92
CA PRO A 546 1.31 -10.43 3.55
C PRO A 546 1.52 -11.89 3.17
N HIS A 547 1.11 -12.26 1.96
CA HIS A 547 1.38 -13.57 1.40
C HIS A 547 2.84 -13.63 0.92
N LEU A 548 3.74 -14.16 1.75
CA LEU A 548 5.17 -14.16 1.44
C LEU A 548 5.50 -15.11 0.28
N ARG A 549 6.29 -14.61 -0.67
CA ARG A 549 6.83 -15.35 -1.80
C ARG A 549 8.30 -14.98 -1.98
N ARG A 550 9.08 -15.87 -2.59
CA ARG A 550 10.43 -15.55 -3.04
C ARG A 550 10.32 -14.98 -4.45
N ARG A 551 11.03 -13.89 -4.74
CA ARG A 551 11.27 -13.48 -6.12
C ARG A 551 12.28 -14.45 -6.71
N ASP A 552 11.87 -15.18 -7.73
CA ASP A 552 12.82 -15.93 -8.55
C ASP A 552 13.85 -14.92 -9.07
N GLY A 553 15.14 -15.16 -8.81
CA GLY A 553 16.20 -14.33 -9.37
C GLY A 553 15.97 -14.25 -10.87
N GLN A 554 15.88 -13.02 -11.41
CA GLN A 554 15.61 -12.76 -12.82
C GLN A 554 16.30 -13.83 -13.67
N GLY A 555 15.47 -14.65 -14.32
CA GLY A 555 15.95 -15.61 -15.30
C GLY A 555 16.85 -14.84 -16.25
N LYS A 556 18.08 -15.34 -16.44
CA LYS A 556 19.05 -14.86 -17.42
C LYS A 556 18.31 -14.19 -18.57
N ASP A 557 18.42 -12.87 -18.68
CA ASP A 557 18.16 -12.19 -19.93
C ASP A 557 19.01 -12.93 -20.95
N GLN A 558 18.35 -13.70 -21.82
CA GLN A 558 18.93 -14.11 -23.07
C GLN A 558 19.12 -12.81 -23.84
N ALA A 559 20.26 -12.15 -23.59
CA ALA A 559 20.92 -11.35 -24.58
C ALA A 559 21.10 -12.28 -25.79
N GLY A 560 20.11 -12.25 -26.68
CA GLY A 560 20.15 -12.88 -27.98
C GLY A 560 21.21 -12.18 -28.80
N THR A 561 22.47 -12.48 -28.53
CA THR A 561 23.51 -12.39 -29.53
C THR A 561 23.26 -13.55 -30.47
N LYS A 562 22.53 -13.29 -31.56
CA LYS A 562 22.68 -14.09 -32.77
C LYS A 562 23.82 -13.51 -33.61
N PRO A 563 24.62 -14.38 -34.26
CA PRO A 563 25.85 -14.03 -34.94
C PRO A 563 25.64 -13.10 -36.14
#